data_AF-V7HZE2-F1
#
_entry.id   AF-V7HZE2-F1
#
_cell.length_a   1.000
_cell.length_b   1.000
_cell.length_c   1.000
_cell.angle_alpha   90.00
_cell.angle_beta   90.00
_cell.angle_gamma   90.00
#
_symmetry.space_group_name_H-M   'P 1'
#
loop_
_entity.id
_entity.type
_entity.pdbx_description
1 polymer ?
#
loop_
_entity_poly.entity_id
_entity_poly.type
_entity_poly.pdbx_seq_one_letter_code
_entity_poly.pdbx_strand_id
1 'polypeptide(L)'
;MERRKRMKGFTLVEMLVVIAISGVILAISAPKYNGLVEKAESIQELSVKREVVMLVDTYNALNATDIAEDDTMTEIAALTGISTDLKDILTRENADTDFAALTVAGLRTALSTP
;
A
#
# COMPACT_ATOMS: atom_id res chain seq x y z
N MET A 1 -11.27 -13.32 -63.74
CA MET A 1 -12.04 -12.11 -63.35
C MET A 1 -11.67 -11.76 -61.92
N GLU A 2 -10.82 -10.75 -61.71
CA GLU A 2 -10.44 -10.32 -60.36
C GLU A 2 -11.54 -9.43 -59.76
N ARG A 3 -12.08 -9.84 -58.61
CA ARG A 3 -13.06 -9.05 -57.85
C ARG A 3 -12.32 -7.95 -57.10
N ARG A 4 -12.46 -6.69 -57.53
CA ARG A 4 -11.94 -5.54 -56.77
C ARG A 4 -12.64 -5.43 -55.42
N LYS A 5 -11.88 -5.62 -54.34
CA LYS A 5 -12.33 -5.49 -52.95
C LYS A 5 -12.63 -4.01 -52.69
N ARG A 6 -13.89 -3.66 -52.43
CA ARG A 6 -14.28 -2.28 -52.06
C ARG A 6 -13.67 -1.96 -50.69
N MET A 7 -12.71 -1.03 -50.68
CA MET A 7 -12.24 -0.42 -49.44
C MET A 7 -13.34 0.51 -48.95
N LYS A 8 -14.06 0.13 -47.89
CA LYS A 8 -14.95 1.04 -47.17
C LYS A 8 -14.05 2.03 -46.43
N GLY A 9 -13.84 3.19 -47.02
CA GLY A 9 -13.10 4.29 -46.40
C GLY A 9 -13.96 4.94 -45.33
N PHE A 10 -13.37 5.15 -44.15
CA PHE A 10 -13.93 5.92 -43.06
C PHE A 10 -14.17 7.36 -43.51
N THR A 11 -15.34 7.93 -43.23
CA THR A 11 -15.66 9.29 -43.64
C THR A 11 -14.94 10.29 -42.74
N LEU A 12 -14.48 11.43 -43.31
CA LEU A 12 -13.89 12.50 -42.50
C LEU A 12 -14.86 13.02 -41.42
N VAL A 13 -16.16 12.98 -41.73
CA VAL A 13 -17.24 13.36 -40.82
C VAL A 13 -17.33 12.40 -39.64
N GLU A 14 -17.14 11.09 -39.85
CA GLU A 14 -17.08 10.14 -38.73
C GLU A 14 -15.92 10.47 -37.78
N MET A 15 -14.75 10.86 -38.29
CA MET A 15 -13.63 11.19 -37.40
C MET A 15 -13.89 12.51 -36.65
N LEU A 16 -14.52 13.48 -37.32
CA LEU A 16 -14.88 14.76 -36.72
C LEU A 16 -15.82 14.59 -35.50
N VAL A 17 -16.84 13.75 -35.63
CA VAL A 17 -17.79 13.49 -34.53
C VAL A 17 -17.10 12.73 -33.38
N VAL A 18 -16.20 11.79 -33.69
CA VAL A 18 -15.47 11.01 -32.67
C VAL A 18 -14.55 11.89 -31.83
N ILE A 19 -13.78 12.79 -32.46
CA ILE A 19 -12.90 13.70 -31.71
C ILE A 19 -13.71 14.74 -30.92
N ALA A 20 -14.87 15.17 -31.45
CA ALA A 20 -15.77 16.09 -30.76
C ALA A 20 -16.32 15.47 -29.47
N ILE A 21 -16.82 14.22 -29.53
CA ILE A 21 -17.33 13.51 -28.33
C ILE A 21 -16.18 13.13 -27.39
N SER A 22 -15.04 12.67 -27.93
CA SER A 22 -13.86 12.37 -27.12
C SER A 22 -13.39 13.58 -26.33
N GLY A 23 -13.44 14.79 -26.90
CA GLY A 23 -13.12 16.04 -26.20
C GLY A 23 -14.02 16.29 -24.98
N VAL A 24 -15.32 16.02 -25.10
CA VAL A 24 -16.28 16.16 -23.99
C VAL A 24 -15.98 15.15 -22.88
N ILE A 25 -15.73 13.89 -23.23
CA ILE A 25 -15.42 12.85 -22.23
C ILE A 25 -14.09 13.14 -21.56
N LEU A 26 -13.05 13.53 -22.30
CA LEU A 26 -11.73 13.85 -21.76
C LEU A 26 -11.78 15.04 -20.79
N ALA A 27 -12.60 16.05 -21.07
CA ALA A 27 -12.76 17.22 -20.19
C ALA A 27 -13.32 16.86 -18.80
N ILE A 28 -14.17 15.84 -18.70
CA ILE A 28 -14.73 15.35 -17.42
C ILE A 28 -14.03 14.08 -16.91
N SER A 29 -13.11 13.53 -17.70
CA SER A 29 -12.42 12.28 -17.41
C SER A 29 -11.32 12.51 -16.38
N ALA A 30 -11.70 12.55 -15.12
CA ALA A 30 -10.80 12.35 -13.99
C ALA A 30 -11.62 11.80 -12.81
N PRO A 31 -11.65 10.48 -12.59
CA PRO A 31 -12.24 9.95 -11.37
C PRO A 31 -11.36 10.32 -10.17
N LYS A 32 -11.97 10.90 -9.13
CA LYS A 32 -11.28 11.28 -7.89
C LYS A 32 -11.07 10.04 -7.02
N TYR A 33 -10.05 9.24 -7.31
CA TYR A 33 -9.65 8.11 -6.47
C TYR A 33 -8.64 8.48 -5.39
N ASN A 34 -8.01 9.67 -5.48
CA ASN A 34 -6.88 10.05 -4.64
C ASN A 34 -7.17 9.90 -3.13
N GLY A 35 -8.32 10.38 -2.64
CA GLY A 35 -8.65 10.28 -1.21
C GLY A 35 -9.06 8.88 -0.74
N LEU A 36 -9.49 7.98 -1.65
CA LEU A 36 -9.79 6.60 -1.29
C LEU A 36 -8.51 5.76 -1.21
N VAL A 37 -7.55 6.03 -2.10
CA VAL A 37 -6.23 5.37 -2.09
C VAL A 37 -5.45 5.79 -0.85
N GLU A 38 -5.36 7.10 -0.57
CA GLU A 38 -4.67 7.62 0.62
C GLU A 38 -5.30 7.09 1.93
N LYS A 39 -6.63 6.97 1.97
CA LYS A 39 -7.32 6.36 3.11
C LYS A 39 -7.04 4.85 3.21
N ALA A 40 -6.98 4.14 2.10
CA ALA A 40 -6.67 2.72 2.11
C ALA A 40 -5.22 2.47 2.56
N GLU A 41 -4.28 3.29 2.12
CA GLU A 41 -2.86 3.25 2.51
C GLU A 41 -2.70 3.51 4.01
N SER A 42 -3.29 4.57 4.54
CA SER A 42 -3.24 4.86 5.99
C SER A 42 -3.89 3.76 6.86
N ILE A 43 -4.98 3.14 6.40
CA ILE A 43 -5.59 1.99 7.09
C ILE A 43 -4.66 0.77 7.03
N GLN A 44 -4.00 0.55 5.90
CA GLN A 44 -3.05 -0.56 5.72
C GLN A 44 -1.85 -0.40 6.66
N GLU A 45 -1.25 0.79 6.72
CA GLU A 45 -0.17 1.09 7.66
C GLU A 45 -0.59 0.87 9.11
N LEU A 46 -1.78 1.34 9.50
CA LEU A 46 -2.28 1.15 10.86
C LEU A 46 -2.50 -0.34 11.19
N SER A 47 -2.97 -1.11 10.21
CA SER A 47 -3.15 -2.56 10.36
C SER A 47 -1.82 -3.27 10.58
N VAL A 48 -0.80 -2.93 9.79
CA VAL A 48 0.57 -3.47 9.93
C VAL A 48 1.16 -3.14 11.30
N LYS A 49 1.05 -1.88 11.74
CA LYS A 49 1.53 -1.43 13.06
C LYS A 49 0.86 -2.22 14.20
N ARG A 50 -0.44 -2.49 14.08
CA ARG A 50 -1.20 -3.29 15.06
C ARG A 50 -0.75 -4.75 15.08
N GLU A 51 -0.52 -5.33 13.92
CA GLU A 51 -0.05 -6.71 13.78
C GLU A 51 1.32 -6.89 14.44
N VAL A 52 2.24 -5.96 14.22
CA VAL A 52 3.56 -5.96 14.87
C VAL A 52 3.44 -5.92 16.39
N VAL A 53 2.65 -5.01 16.95
CA VAL A 53 2.47 -4.92 18.41
C VAL A 53 1.87 -6.22 18.99
N MET A 54 0.88 -6.82 18.33
CA MET A 54 0.30 -8.09 18.80
C MET A 54 1.32 -9.24 18.79
N LEU A 55 2.17 -9.29 17.77
CA LEU A 55 3.20 -10.32 17.65
C LEU A 55 4.35 -10.10 18.65
N VAL A 56 4.71 -8.85 18.93
CA VAL A 56 5.64 -8.48 20.01
C VAL A 56 5.07 -8.88 21.38
N ASP A 57 3.81 -8.55 21.65
CA ASP A 57 3.14 -8.95 22.90
C ASP A 57 3.08 -10.48 23.05
N THR A 58 2.82 -11.19 21.96
CA THR A 58 2.84 -12.67 21.94
C THR A 58 4.25 -13.21 22.18
N TYR A 59 5.28 -12.58 21.62
CA TYR A 59 6.67 -12.96 21.85
C TYR A 59 7.06 -12.77 23.32
N ASN A 60 6.75 -11.62 23.92
CA ASN A 60 7.03 -11.31 25.33
C ASN A 60 6.25 -12.25 26.27
N ALA A 61 5.05 -12.69 25.89
CA ALA A 61 4.29 -13.66 26.67
C ALA A 61 4.90 -15.08 26.67
N LEU A 62 5.68 -15.44 25.65
CA LEU A 62 6.22 -16.79 25.46
C LEU A 62 7.70 -16.93 25.82
N ASN A 63 8.45 -15.83 25.83
CA ASN A 63 9.89 -15.82 26.05
C ASN A 63 10.25 -15.21 27.41
N ALA A 64 11.42 -15.58 27.94
CA ALA A 64 11.92 -15.03 29.20
C ALA A 64 12.63 -13.67 29.05
N THR A 65 12.98 -13.31 27.81
CA THR A 65 13.60 -12.04 27.47
C THR A 65 12.59 -11.24 26.67
N ASP A 66 12.13 -10.14 27.24
CA ASP A 66 11.17 -9.25 26.59
C ASP A 66 11.87 -8.38 25.54
N ILE A 67 11.16 -8.12 24.45
CA ILE A 67 11.42 -6.98 23.56
C ILE A 67 11.06 -5.73 24.35
N ALA A 68 12.01 -4.81 24.45
CA ALA A 68 11.86 -3.59 25.21
C ALA A 68 11.02 -2.56 24.44
N GLU A 69 10.38 -1.65 25.17
CA GLU A 69 9.52 -0.63 24.56
C GLU A 69 10.31 0.41 23.73
N ASP A 70 11.62 0.54 24.00
CA ASP A 70 12.57 1.38 23.29
C ASP A 70 13.26 0.67 22.11
N ASP A 71 13.07 -0.65 21.95
CA ASP A 71 13.62 -1.37 20.80
C ASP A 71 12.98 -0.89 19.49
N THR A 72 13.83 -0.64 18.49
CA THR A 72 13.43 -0.26 17.14
C THR A 72 13.01 -1.47 16.32
N MET A 73 12.20 -1.25 15.28
CA MET A 73 11.78 -2.31 14.36
C MET A 73 12.96 -3.00 13.65
N THR A 74 14.08 -2.29 13.50
CA THR A 74 15.34 -2.84 12.97
C THR A 74 16.01 -3.79 13.95
N GLU A 75 16.06 -3.43 15.23
CA GLU A 75 16.63 -4.26 16.29
C GLU A 75 15.79 -5.53 16.50
N ILE A 76 14.47 -5.39 16.49
CA ILE A 76 13.53 -6.51 16.59
C ILE A 76 13.72 -7.46 15.40
N ALA A 77 13.85 -6.95 14.18
CA ALA A 77 14.05 -7.79 12.98
C ALA A 77 15.35 -8.62 13.03
N ALA A 78 16.35 -8.18 13.80
CA ALA A 78 17.62 -8.88 13.98
C ALA A 78 17.60 -9.94 15.09
N LEU A 79 16.59 -9.93 15.97
CA LEU A 79 16.46 -10.90 17.05
C LEU A 79 16.21 -12.32 16.50
N THR A 80 16.83 -13.30 17.16
CA THR A 80 16.62 -14.71 16.89
C THR A 80 15.54 -15.26 17.81
N GLY A 81 14.58 -16.03 17.26
CA GLY A 81 13.49 -16.63 18.03
C GLY A 81 12.13 -15.94 17.90
N ILE A 82 12.05 -14.82 17.19
CA ILE A 82 10.78 -14.20 16.82
C ILE A 82 10.04 -15.07 15.79
N SER A 83 8.70 -15.02 15.77
CA SER A 83 7.89 -15.72 14.78
C SER A 83 8.28 -15.33 13.35
N THR A 84 8.24 -16.29 12.44
CA THR A 84 8.53 -16.06 11.01
C THR A 84 7.62 -14.98 10.43
N ASP A 85 6.35 -14.95 10.84
CA ASP A 85 5.37 -13.96 10.40
C ASP A 85 5.79 -12.53 10.78
N LEU A 86 6.25 -12.31 12.02
CA LEU A 86 6.72 -10.98 12.44
C LEU A 86 8.02 -10.61 11.70
N LYS A 87 8.91 -11.58 11.48
CA LYS A 87 10.14 -11.35 10.73
C LYS A 87 9.87 -10.97 9.27
N ASP A 88 8.90 -11.59 8.64
CA ASP A 88 8.51 -11.31 7.25
C ASP A 88 7.84 -9.92 7.14
N ILE A 89 7.03 -9.53 8.13
CA ILE A 89 6.45 -8.19 8.19
C ILE A 89 7.52 -7.12 8.37
N LEU A 90 8.41 -7.30 9.34
CA LEU A 90 9.47 -6.32 9.63
C LEU A 90 10.45 -6.20 8.46
N THR A 91 10.84 -7.30 7.81
CA THR A 91 11.74 -7.24 6.64
C THR A 91 11.11 -6.57 5.43
N ARG A 92 9.79 -6.71 5.24
CA ARG A 92 9.03 -6.00 4.19
C ARG A 92 8.94 -4.50 4.46
N GLU A 93 8.63 -4.13 5.69
CA GLU A 93 8.29 -2.75 6.07
C GLU A 93 9.53 -1.92 6.45
N ASN A 94 10.65 -2.55 6.86
CA ASN A 94 11.92 -1.85 7.10
C ASN A 94 12.54 -1.24 5.82
N ALA A 95 11.95 -1.46 4.65
CA ALA A 95 12.28 -0.71 3.44
C ALA A 95 11.83 0.76 3.52
N ASP A 96 10.81 1.04 4.36
CA ASP A 96 10.41 2.37 4.76
C ASP A 96 11.25 2.82 5.97
N THR A 97 12.05 3.88 5.78
CA THR A 97 12.96 4.40 6.80
C THR A 97 12.21 4.96 8.01
N ASP A 98 10.98 5.41 7.83
CA ASP A 98 10.17 5.98 8.92
C ASP A 98 9.59 4.89 9.81
N PHE A 99 9.24 3.73 9.24
CA PHE A 99 8.82 2.55 10.00
C PHE A 99 10.01 1.89 10.71
N ALA A 100 11.15 1.77 10.02
CA ALA A 100 12.35 1.11 10.53
C ALA A 100 12.94 1.76 11.80
N ALA A 101 12.75 3.08 11.94
CA ALA A 101 13.22 3.88 13.07
C ALA A 101 12.23 3.96 14.24
N LEU A 102 11.02 3.42 14.08
CA LEU A 102 9.98 3.50 15.10
C LEU A 102 10.25 2.48 16.21
N THR A 103 10.01 2.87 17.46
CA THR A 103 10.09 1.98 18.62
C THR A 103 8.74 1.30 18.91
N VAL A 104 8.73 0.23 19.71
CA VAL A 104 7.48 -0.41 20.16
C VAL A 104 6.56 0.60 20.86
N ALA A 105 7.11 1.47 21.72
CA ALA A 105 6.36 2.55 22.36
C ALA A 105 5.78 3.55 21.32
N GLY A 106 6.54 3.84 20.26
CA GLY A 106 6.11 4.69 19.16
C GLY A 106 4.92 4.09 18.40
N LEU A 107 4.97 2.79 18.13
CA LEU A 107 3.85 2.05 17.51
C LEU A 107 2.60 2.06 18.39
N ARG A 108 2.75 1.79 19.69
CA ARG A 108 1.61 1.82 20.63
C ARG A 108 0.98 3.21 20.72
N THR A 109 1.81 4.26 20.73
CA THR A 109 1.33 5.65 20.74
C THR A 109 0.55 5.97 19.46
N ALA A 110 1.07 5.60 18.29
CA ALA A 110 0.40 5.80 17.00
C ALA A 110 -0.93 5.02 16.86
N LEU A 111 -1.08 3.89 17.56
CA LEU A 111 -2.33 3.11 17.61
C LEU A 111 -3.36 3.67 18.59
N SER A 112 -2.93 4.52 19.54
CA SER A 112 -3.79 5.14 20.56
C SER A 112 -4.37 6.50 20.15
N THR A 113 -3.77 7.15 19.15
CA THR A 113 -4.27 8.38 18.56
C THR A 113 -5.43 8.07 17.60
N PRO A 114 -6.62 8.70 17.77
CA PRO A 114 -7.80 8.45 16.95
C PRO A 114 -7.66 8.96 15.51
#